data_AF-A0A0A3HR64-F1
#
_entry.id   AF-A0A0A3HR64-F1
#
_cell.length_a   1.000
_cell.length_b   1.000
_cell.length_c   1.000
_cell.angle_alpha   90.00
_cell.angle_beta   90.00
_cell.angle_gamma   90.00
#
_symmetry.space_group_name_H-M   'P 1'
#
loop_
_entity.id
_entity.type
_entity.pdbx_description
1 polymer ?
#
loop_
_entity_poly.entity_id
_entity_poly.type
_entity_poly.pdbx_seq_one_letter_code
_entity_poly.pdbx_strand_id
1 'polypeptide(L)'
;MKVTVTKEVAKAFEYLKEIRNYTSDNDLLSEHAEAITTKDWYDNLQPLNKVDLMTFAKMLINGYEVEATAEESILKYFNTTSWKQERDAVVFVLNTLKVKIPGVNDIA
;
A
#
# COMPACT_ATOMS: atom_id res chain seq x y z
N MET A 1 -10.32 4.37 -11.52
CA MET A 1 -9.51 5.01 -10.45
C MET A 1 -8.90 3.89 -9.63
N LYS A 2 -7.60 3.96 -9.34
CA LYS A 2 -6.91 2.97 -8.50
C LYS A 2 -7.41 3.07 -7.06
N VAL A 3 -7.41 1.95 -6.35
CA VAL A 3 -7.66 1.93 -4.91
C VAL A 3 -6.34 2.00 -4.16
N THR A 4 -6.33 2.65 -2.99
CA THR A 4 -5.18 2.62 -2.09
C THR A 4 -5.36 1.47 -1.11
N VAL A 5 -4.33 0.65 -0.92
CA VAL A 5 -4.35 -0.53 -0.04
C VAL A 5 -3.09 -0.61 0.82
N THR A 6 -3.15 -1.31 1.95
CA THR A 6 -1.98 -1.47 2.81
C THR A 6 -0.90 -2.34 2.17
N LYS A 7 0.35 -2.27 2.69
CA LYS A 7 1.48 -3.10 2.25
C LYS A 7 1.18 -4.60 2.38
N GLU A 8 0.46 -5.01 3.42
CA GLU A 8 0.10 -6.41 3.66
C GLU A 8 -0.94 -6.90 2.64
N VAL A 9 -1.95 -6.08 2.33
CA VAL A 9 -2.96 -6.41 1.32
C VAL A 9 -2.32 -6.52 -0.06
N ALA A 10 -1.45 -5.57 -0.42
CA ALA A 10 -0.71 -5.63 -1.68
C ALA A 10 0.13 -6.91 -1.81
N LYS A 11 0.89 -7.27 -0.77
CA LYS A 11 1.70 -8.49 -0.76
C LYS A 11 0.84 -9.76 -0.89
N ALA A 12 -0.26 -9.84 -0.15
CA ALA A 12 -1.18 -10.96 -0.21
C ALA A 12 -1.83 -11.09 -1.60
N PHE A 13 -2.18 -9.98 -2.21
CA PHE A 13 -2.76 -9.94 -3.56
C PHE A 13 -1.76 -10.39 -4.63
N GLU A 14 -0.51 -9.91 -4.59
CA GLU A 14 0.52 -10.39 -5.53
C GLU A 14 0.84 -11.87 -5.31
N TYR A 15 0.91 -12.32 -4.05
CA TYR A 15 1.09 -13.74 -3.74
C TYR A 15 -0.05 -14.60 -4.31
N LEU A 16 -1.32 -14.14 -4.19
CA LEU A 16 -2.47 -14.81 -4.80
C LEU A 16 -2.30 -14.93 -6.31
N LYS A 17 -1.93 -13.83 -6.99
CA LYS A 17 -1.71 -13.83 -8.45
C LYS A 17 -0.57 -14.75 -8.87
N GLU A 18 0.48 -14.87 -8.06
CA GLU A 18 1.59 -15.79 -8.31
C GLU A 18 1.14 -17.25 -8.22
N ILE A 19 0.45 -17.64 -7.15
CA ILE A 19 -0.01 -19.02 -6.94
C ILE A 19 -1.23 -19.39 -7.80
N ARG A 20 -1.84 -18.42 -8.49
CA ARG A 20 -2.98 -18.57 -9.42
C ARG A 20 -2.68 -18.00 -10.81
N ASN A 21 -1.43 -18.01 -11.24
CA ASN A 21 -0.96 -17.37 -12.48
C ASN A 21 -1.65 -17.81 -13.79
N TYR A 22 -2.39 -18.92 -13.82
CA TYR A 22 -3.20 -19.38 -14.97
C TYR A 22 -4.71 -19.10 -14.83
N THR A 23 -5.12 -18.45 -13.75
CA THR A 23 -6.53 -18.23 -13.38
C THR A 23 -6.99 -16.87 -13.93
N SER A 24 -8.24 -16.78 -14.40
CA SER A 24 -8.75 -15.51 -14.90
C SER A 24 -9.11 -14.55 -13.75
N ASP A 25 -9.14 -13.25 -14.02
CA ASP A 25 -9.58 -12.26 -13.01
C ASP A 25 -11.01 -12.53 -12.51
N ASN A 26 -11.88 -13.11 -13.35
CA ASN A 26 -13.24 -13.50 -12.95
C ASN A 26 -13.24 -14.66 -11.96
N ASP A 27 -12.35 -15.64 -12.15
CA ASP A 27 -12.21 -16.76 -11.24
C ASP A 27 -11.62 -16.29 -9.90
N LEU A 28 -10.62 -15.40 -9.91
CA LEU A 28 -10.08 -14.78 -8.70
C LEU A 28 -11.14 -13.98 -7.93
N LEU A 29 -11.99 -13.24 -8.64
CA LEU A 29 -13.10 -12.51 -8.03
C LEU A 29 -14.12 -13.46 -7.40
N SER A 30 -14.39 -14.60 -8.04
CA SER A 30 -15.30 -15.63 -7.53
C SER A 30 -14.74 -16.34 -6.29
N GLU A 31 -13.45 -16.70 -6.30
CA GLU A 31 -12.75 -17.24 -5.13
C GLU A 31 -12.79 -16.26 -3.96
N HIS A 32 -12.55 -14.97 -4.21
CA HIS A 32 -12.63 -13.95 -3.17
C HIS A 32 -14.05 -13.77 -2.62
N ALA A 33 -15.09 -13.83 -3.47
CA ALA A 33 -16.48 -13.81 -3.03
C ALA A 33 -16.85 -15.02 -2.14
N GLU A 34 -16.31 -16.21 -2.43
CA GLU A 34 -16.48 -17.40 -1.59
C GLU A 34 -15.73 -17.24 -0.25
N ALA A 35 -14.50 -16.72 -0.29
CA ALA A 35 -13.67 -16.53 0.89
C ALA A 35 -14.34 -15.60 1.91
N ILE A 36 -14.82 -14.42 1.49
CA ILE A 36 -15.46 -13.45 2.41
C ILE A 36 -16.81 -13.94 2.99
N THR A 37 -17.41 -14.98 2.41
CA THR A 37 -18.73 -15.48 2.84
C THR A 37 -18.66 -16.77 3.65
N THR A 38 -17.65 -17.62 3.44
CA THR A 38 -17.72 -19.00 3.94
C THR A 38 -16.42 -19.57 4.51
N LYS A 39 -15.25 -19.05 4.13
CA LYS A 39 -14.00 -19.79 4.34
C LYS A 39 -12.82 -18.99 4.86
N ASP A 40 -12.85 -17.66 4.73
CA ASP A 40 -11.71 -16.77 4.95
C ASP A 40 -10.44 -17.20 4.19
N TRP A 41 -9.69 -16.22 3.72
CA TRP A 41 -8.31 -16.42 3.30
C TRP A 41 -7.45 -16.79 4.51
N TYR A 42 -6.50 -17.70 4.33
CA TYR A 42 -5.60 -18.19 5.38
C TYR A 42 -4.13 -17.89 5.03
N ASP A 43 -3.23 -18.08 6.00
CA ASP A 43 -1.78 -17.86 5.86
C ASP A 43 -1.43 -16.50 5.23
N ASN A 44 -0.59 -16.50 4.18
CA ASN A 44 -0.15 -15.30 3.46
C ASN A 44 -1.29 -14.53 2.78
N LEU A 45 -2.48 -15.13 2.68
CA LEU A 45 -3.66 -14.52 2.07
C LEU A 45 -4.60 -13.90 3.11
N GLN A 46 -4.41 -14.15 4.41
CA GLN A 46 -5.24 -13.59 5.49
C GLN A 46 -5.48 -12.06 5.38
N PRO A 47 -4.51 -11.22 4.95
CA PRO A 47 -4.76 -9.80 4.76
C PRO A 47 -5.91 -9.48 3.79
N LEU A 48 -6.20 -10.34 2.82
CA LEU A 48 -7.29 -10.16 1.86
C LEU A 48 -8.68 -10.22 2.50
N ASN A 49 -8.85 -10.81 3.70
CA ASN A 49 -10.15 -10.85 4.39
C ASN A 49 -10.66 -9.47 4.80
N LYS A 50 -9.79 -8.46 4.82
CA LYS A 50 -10.15 -7.06 5.11
C LYS A 50 -10.58 -6.30 3.85
N VAL A 51 -10.46 -6.91 2.69
CA VAL A 51 -10.79 -6.31 1.40
C VAL A 51 -12.20 -6.72 1.04
N ASP A 52 -13.10 -5.76 0.83
CA ASP A 52 -14.43 -6.05 0.33
C ASP A 52 -14.40 -6.42 -1.17
N LEU A 53 -15.45 -7.11 -1.64
CA LEU A 53 -15.53 -7.59 -3.01
C LEU A 53 -15.37 -6.49 -4.07
N MET A 54 -15.89 -5.28 -3.81
CA MET A 54 -15.80 -4.17 -4.75
C MET A 54 -14.38 -3.60 -4.81
N THR A 55 -13.71 -3.52 -3.67
CA THR A 55 -12.30 -3.12 -3.58
C THR A 55 -11.41 -4.14 -4.28
N PHE A 56 -11.64 -5.44 -4.07
CA PHE A 56 -10.90 -6.51 -4.76
C PHE A 56 -11.10 -6.45 -6.29
N ALA A 57 -12.34 -6.26 -6.75
CA ALA A 57 -12.63 -6.06 -8.18
C ALA A 57 -11.89 -4.84 -8.77
N LYS A 58 -11.81 -3.73 -8.03
CA LYS A 58 -11.03 -2.56 -8.45
C LYS A 58 -9.53 -2.85 -8.52
N MET A 59 -8.99 -3.64 -7.58
CA MET A 59 -7.58 -4.06 -7.60
C MET A 59 -7.27 -4.87 -8.87
N LEU A 60 -8.16 -5.78 -9.28
CA LEU A 60 -8.02 -6.55 -10.51
C LEU A 60 -8.11 -5.68 -11.77
N ILE A 61 -9.17 -4.88 -11.90
CA ILE A 61 -9.48 -4.15 -13.15
C ILE A 61 -8.63 -2.89 -13.32
N ASN A 62 -8.53 -2.07 -12.27
CA ASN A 62 -7.91 -0.74 -12.33
C ASN A 62 -6.48 -0.73 -11.76
N GLY A 63 -6.08 -1.78 -11.05
CA GLY A 63 -4.89 -1.79 -10.21
C GLY A 63 -5.08 -1.05 -8.89
N TYR A 64 -3.98 -0.99 -8.12
CA TYR A 64 -3.95 -0.37 -6.81
C TYR A 64 -2.68 0.45 -6.59
N GLU A 65 -2.70 1.28 -5.56
CA GLU A 65 -1.54 1.98 -5.00
C GLU A 65 -1.34 1.49 -3.57
N VAL A 66 -0.08 1.35 -3.17
CA VAL A 66 0.25 0.95 -1.80
C VAL A 66 0.28 2.21 -0.93
N GLU A 67 -0.35 2.14 0.24
CA GLU A 67 -0.26 3.20 1.25
C GLU A 67 1.21 3.51 1.56
N ALA A 68 1.58 4.78 1.37
CA ALA A 68 2.89 5.27 1.73
C ALA A 68 3.01 5.34 3.25
N THR A 69 4.17 4.96 3.80
CA THR A 69 4.44 5.23 5.22
C THR A 69 4.49 6.73 5.47
N ALA A 70 4.47 7.12 6.76
CA ALA A 70 4.67 8.51 7.14
C ALA A 70 6.00 9.04 6.60
N GLU A 71 7.08 8.25 6.67
CA GLU A 71 8.40 8.60 6.17
C GLU A 71 8.42 8.74 4.64
N GLU A 72 7.81 7.80 3.91
CA GLU A 72 7.69 7.88 2.45
C GLU A 72 6.88 9.11 2.02
N SER A 73 5.83 9.44 2.76
CA SER A 73 4.99 10.63 2.52
C SER A 73 5.76 11.93 2.79
N ILE A 74 6.52 11.99 3.89
CA ILE A 74 7.36 13.14 4.25
C ILE A 74 8.47 13.33 3.21
N LEU A 75 9.16 12.26 2.82
CA LEU A 75 10.18 12.30 1.78
C LEU A 75 9.60 12.78 0.44
N LYS A 76 8.42 12.28 0.06
CA LYS A 76 7.71 12.74 -1.15
C LYS A 76 7.41 14.23 -1.07
N TYR A 77 6.79 14.69 0.01
CA TYR A 77 6.49 16.11 0.22
C TYR A 77 7.77 16.96 0.13
N PHE A 78 8.81 16.58 0.88
CA PHE A 78 10.11 17.27 0.89
C PHE A 78 10.73 17.41 -0.50
N ASN A 79 10.68 16.34 -1.31
CA ASN A 79 11.21 16.35 -2.68
C ASN A 79 10.36 17.20 -3.64
N THR A 80 9.04 17.23 -3.47
CA THR A 80 8.13 17.99 -4.34
C THR A 80 8.05 19.48 -4.00
N THR A 81 8.33 19.84 -2.75
CA THR A 81 8.32 21.23 -2.31
C THR A 81 9.53 21.98 -2.86
N SER A 82 9.32 23.13 -3.51
CA SER A 82 10.37 24.02 -4.01
C SER A 82 10.77 25.12 -3.03
N TRP A 83 9.93 25.39 -2.02
CA TRP A 83 10.17 26.43 -1.01
C TRP A 83 11.18 25.98 0.02
N LYS A 84 12.31 26.68 0.11
CA LYS A 84 13.37 26.38 1.07
C LYS A 84 12.86 26.41 2.51
N GLN A 85 11.99 27.36 2.86
CA GLN A 85 11.48 27.54 4.22
C GLN A 85 10.66 26.33 4.70
N GLU A 86 9.86 25.73 3.82
CA GLU A 86 9.10 24.51 4.12
C GLU A 86 10.04 23.32 4.34
N ARG A 87 11.09 23.19 3.51
CA ARG A 87 12.12 22.15 3.70
C ARG A 87 12.86 22.32 5.02
N ASP A 88 13.28 23.54 5.35
CA ASP A 88 13.97 23.87 6.60
C ASP A 88 13.07 23.56 7.82
N ALA A 89 11.77 23.85 7.74
CA ALA A 89 10.80 23.54 8.79
C ALA A 89 10.61 22.02 9.00
N VAL A 90 10.52 21.25 7.90
CA VAL A 90 10.45 19.78 7.98
C VAL A 90 11.69 19.22 8.66
N VAL A 91 12.89 19.66 8.26
CA VAL A 91 14.16 19.21 8.88
C VAL A 91 14.21 19.59 10.36
N PHE A 92 13.81 20.82 10.71
CA PHE A 92 13.76 21.28 12.10
C PHE A 92 12.88 20.36 12.96
N VAL A 93 11.63 20.12 12.54
CA VAL A 93 10.68 19.28 13.27
C VAL A 93 11.21 17.85 13.43
N LEU A 94 11.74 17.24 12.36
CA LEU A 94 12.30 15.89 12.41
C LEU A 94 13.47 15.79 13.40
N ASN A 95 14.37 16.80 13.41
CA ASN A 95 15.48 16.86 14.35
C ASN A 95 15.00 17.08 15.79
N THR A 96 13.99 17.93 16.01
CA THR A 96 13.38 18.13 17.34
C THR A 96 12.78 16.83 17.88
N LEU A 97 12.08 16.08 17.02
CA LEU A 97 11.48 14.79 17.36
C LEU A 97 12.49 13.64 17.42
N LYS A 98 13.75 13.87 17.06
CA LYS A 98 14.81 12.86 16.96
C LYS A 98 14.47 11.71 15.99
N VAL A 99 13.72 12.01 14.93
CA VAL A 99 13.39 11.07 13.84
C VAL A 99 14.36 11.31 12.68
N LYS A 100 14.91 10.24 12.12
CA LYS A 100 15.78 10.30 10.93
C LYS A 100 15.07 9.70 9.73
N ILE A 101 14.94 10.48 8.66
CA ILE A 101 14.39 10.05 7.38
C ILE A 101 15.48 10.19 6.32
N PRO A 102 15.88 9.07 5.67
CA PRO A 102 16.88 9.12 4.62
C PRO A 102 16.50 10.03 3.44
N GLY A 103 17.45 10.84 2.99
CA GLY A 103 17.26 11.85 1.96
C GLY A 103 16.57 13.15 2.42
N VAL A 104 16.29 13.30 3.72
CA VAL A 104 15.68 14.51 4.29
C VAL A 104 16.59 15.17 5.32
N ASN A 105 16.89 14.49 6.43
CA ASN A 105 17.67 15.05 7.55
C ASN A 105 18.82 14.12 8.01
N ASP A 106 19.22 13.20 7.15
CA ASP A 106 20.37 12.29 7.32
C ASP A 106 21.62 12.75 6.52
N ILE A 107 21.50 13.81 5.73
CA ILE A 107 22.60 14.34 4.92
C ILE A 107 23.55 15.11 5.85
N ALA A 108 24.78 14.61 5.97
CA ALA A 108 25.88 15.21 6.72
C ALA A 108 26.35 16.53 6.10
#